data_AF-A0A7J3IGB1-F1
#
_entry.id   AF-A0A7J3IGB1-F1
#
_cell.length_a   1.000
_cell.length_b   1.000
_cell.length_c   1.000
_cell.angle_alpha   90.00
_cell.angle_beta   90.00
_cell.angle_gamma   90.00
#
_symmetry.space_group_name_H-M   'P 1'
#
loop_
_entity.id
_entity.type
_entity.pdbx_description
1 polymer ?
#
loop_
_entity_poly.entity_id
_entity_poly.type
_entity_poly.pdbx_seq_one_letter_code
_entity_poly.pdbx_strand_id
1 'polypeptide(L)'
;HELYKAIYDCYNDAVTAFLSRNIIIAESVREREANVKELSRRTESIIRALPIERAQDLVAVISLLNRIYDHSVDISDLTAPREF
;
A
#
# COMPACT_ATOMS: atom_id res chain seq x y z
N HIS A 1 5.79 11.76 -3.01
CA HIS A 1 6.75 11.20 -2.04
C HIS A 1 6.03 10.48 -0.91
N GLU A 2 5.02 11.10 -0.28
CA GLU A 2 4.29 10.51 0.88
C GLU A 2 3.60 9.18 0.56
N LEU A 3 2.88 9.08 -0.57
CA LEU A 3 2.21 7.84 -0.98
C LEU A 3 3.19 6.66 -1.16
N TYR A 4 4.26 6.88 -1.93
CA TYR A 4 5.31 5.88 -2.13
C TYR A 4 5.90 5.40 -0.81
N LYS A 5 6.26 6.35 0.09
CA LYS A 5 6.85 6.01 1.38
C LYS A 5 5.89 5.17 2.23
N ALA A 6 4.63 5.59 2.35
CA ALA A 6 3.63 4.84 3.12
C ALA A 6 3.46 3.40 2.63
N ILE A 7 3.40 3.21 1.30
CA ILE A 7 3.25 1.88 0.69
C ILE A 7 4.52 1.05 0.85
N TYR A 8 5.70 1.66 0.68
CA TYR A 8 6.98 1.00 0.89
C TYR A 8 7.15 0.54 2.34
N ASP A 9 6.74 1.36 3.31
CA ASP A 9 6.76 1.01 4.73
C ASP A 9 5.79 -0.15 5.01
N CYS A 10 4.57 -0.13 4.45
CA CYS A 10 3.64 -1.27 4.54
C CYS A 10 4.22 -2.56 3.95
N TYR A 11 4.91 -2.48 2.82
CA TYR A 11 5.56 -3.64 2.20
C TYR A 11 6.65 -4.24 3.11
N ASN A 12 7.54 -3.41 3.66
CA ASN A 12 8.60 -3.88 4.56
C ASN A 12 8.01 -4.49 5.83
N ASP A 13 6.99 -3.86 6.40
CA ASP A 13 6.33 -4.36 7.60
C ASP A 13 5.58 -5.67 7.34
N ALA A 14 4.90 -5.81 6.20
CA ALA A 14 4.23 -7.05 5.82
C ALA A 14 5.22 -8.22 5.70
N VAL A 15 6.34 -8.01 5.00
CA VAL A 15 7.39 -9.03 4.86
C VAL A 15 8.00 -9.37 6.23
N THR A 16 8.25 -8.36 7.06
CA THR A 16 8.77 -8.54 8.42
C THR A 16 7.80 -9.33 9.28
N ALA A 17 6.51 -8.99 9.26
CA ALA A 17 5.45 -9.66 9.99
C ALA A 17 5.38 -11.14 9.61
N PHE A 18 5.34 -11.43 8.30
CA PHE A 18 5.24 -12.79 7.79
C PHE A 18 6.44 -13.65 8.21
N LEU A 19 7.67 -13.15 8.00
CA LEU A 19 8.89 -13.91 8.33
C LEU A 19 9.07 -14.12 9.84
N SER A 20 8.63 -13.17 10.66
CA SER A 20 8.74 -13.24 12.12
C SER A 20 7.50 -13.82 12.81
N ARG A 21 6.45 -14.15 12.07
CA ARG A 21 5.12 -14.54 12.59
C ARG A 21 4.53 -13.50 13.56
N ASN A 22 4.83 -12.23 13.34
CA ASN A 22 4.39 -11.14 14.23
C ASN A 22 3.03 -10.59 13.78
N ILE A 23 1.97 -11.04 14.45
CA ILE A 23 0.59 -10.66 14.17
C ILE A 23 0.34 -9.16 14.40
N ILE A 24 1.04 -8.54 15.36
CA ILE A 24 0.87 -7.12 15.68
C ILE A 24 1.35 -6.25 14.50
N ILE A 25 2.50 -6.59 13.92
CA ILE A 25 3.00 -5.88 12.73
C ILE A 25 2.05 -6.10 11.55
N ALA A 26 1.57 -7.34 11.32
CA ALA A 26 0.61 -7.63 10.26
C ALA A 26 -0.69 -6.82 10.39
N GLU A 27 -1.24 -6.69 11.60
CA GLU A 27 -2.44 -5.89 11.84
C GLU A 27 -2.20 -4.41 11.52
N SER A 28 -1.05 -3.87 11.94
CA SER A 28 -0.70 -2.47 11.65
C SER A 28 -0.65 -2.15 10.15
N VAL A 29 -0.35 -3.14 9.28
CA VAL A 29 -0.36 -2.97 7.82
C VAL A 29 -1.79 -2.77 7.33
N ARG A 30 -2.75 -3.57 7.86
CA ARG A 30 -4.19 -3.44 7.54
C ARG A 30 -4.77 -2.12 8.03
N GLU A 31 -4.42 -1.69 9.24
CA GLU A 31 -4.89 -0.43 9.83
C GLU A 31 -4.47 0.81 9.03
N ARG A 32 -3.41 0.71 8.20
CA ARG A 32 -2.94 1.81 7.35
C ARG A 32 -3.77 2.02 6.07
N GLU A 33 -4.78 1.18 5.80
CA GLU A 33 -5.61 1.26 4.60
C GLU A 33 -6.21 2.65 4.38
N ALA A 34 -6.80 3.23 5.42
CA ALA A 34 -7.43 4.55 5.33
C ALA A 34 -6.42 5.64 4.95
N ASN A 35 -5.20 5.58 5.51
CA ASN A 35 -4.13 6.53 5.19
C ASN A 35 -3.64 6.36 3.75
N VAL A 36 -3.43 5.12 3.29
CA VAL A 36 -3.02 4.85 1.90
C VAL A 36 -4.08 5.33 0.91
N LYS A 37 -5.36 5.03 1.15
CA LYS A 37 -6.48 5.49 0.31
C LYS A 37 -6.54 7.01 0.22
N GLU A 38 -6.38 7.71 1.34
CA GLU A 38 -6.39 9.18 1.35
C GLU A 38 -5.19 9.77 0.62
N LEU A 39 -3.98 9.23 0.82
CA LEU A 39 -2.78 9.65 0.08
C LEU A 39 -2.93 9.41 -1.42
N SER A 40 -3.50 8.28 -1.84
CA SER A 40 -3.78 7.98 -3.24
C SER A 40 -4.79 8.96 -3.82
N ARG A 41 -5.91 9.21 -3.14
CA ARG A 41 -6.93 10.18 -3.57
C ARG A 41 -6.35 11.59 -3.72
N ARG A 42 -5.55 12.05 -2.75
CA ARG A 42 -4.87 13.36 -2.83
C ARG A 42 -3.90 13.42 -4.01
N THR A 43 -3.12 12.37 -4.22
CA THR A 43 -2.14 12.32 -5.32
C THR A 43 -2.84 12.32 -6.68
N GLU A 44 -3.91 11.53 -6.84
CA GLU A 44 -4.74 11.56 -8.05
C GLU A 44 -5.36 12.92 -8.32
N SER A 45 -5.84 13.61 -7.29
CA SER A 45 -6.41 14.96 -7.43
C SER A 45 -5.39 15.95 -7.99
N ILE A 46 -4.13 15.84 -7.59
CA ILE A 46 -3.04 16.69 -8.10
C ILE A 46 -2.73 16.33 -9.55
N ILE A 47 -2.67 15.03 -9.87
CA ILE A 47 -2.36 14.54 -11.23
C ILE A 47 -3.44 14.96 -12.24
N ARG A 48 -4.71 14.96 -11.85
CA ARG A 48 -5.82 15.39 -12.72
C ARG A 48 -5.74 16.87 -13.13
N ALA A 49 -4.92 17.68 -12.45
CA ALA A 49 -4.67 19.07 -12.83
C ALA A 49 -3.55 19.22 -13.89
N LEU A 50 -2.87 18.14 -14.26
CA LEU A 50 -1.81 18.13 -15.27
C LEU A 50 -2.37 17.94 -16.69
N PRO A 51 -1.61 18.28 -17.75
CA PRO A 51 -1.93 17.88 -19.12
C PRO A 51 -2.14 16.37 -19.25
N ILE A 52 -3.07 15.97 -20.12
CA ILE A 52 -3.59 14.60 -20.20
C ILE A 52 -2.50 13.55 -20.43
N GLU A 53 -1.48 13.88 -21.24
CA GLU A 53 -0.38 12.97 -21.55
C GLU A 53 0.47 12.66 -20.31
N ARG A 54 0.71 13.68 -19.47
CA ARG A 54 1.44 13.50 -18.20
C ARG A 54 0.58 12.85 -17.13
N ALA A 55 -0.73 13.11 -17.15
CA ALA A 55 -1.65 12.55 -16.19
C ALA A 55 -1.80 11.03 -16.35
N GLN A 56 -1.84 10.52 -17.60
CA GLN A 56 -2.01 9.10 -17.88
C GLN A 56 -0.86 8.25 -17.31
N ASP A 57 0.39 8.63 -17.57
CA ASP A 57 1.56 7.90 -17.05
C ASP A 57 1.55 7.87 -15.52
N LEU A 58 1.20 8.99 -14.87
CA LEU A 58 1.20 9.10 -13.42
C LEU A 58 0.04 8.31 -12.77
N VAL A 59 -1.12 8.24 -13.41
CA VAL A 59 -2.23 7.36 -12.96
C VAL A 59 -1.82 5.89 -13.03
N ALA A 60 -1.08 5.48 -14.06
CA ALA A 60 -0.54 4.13 -14.15
C ALA A 60 0.43 3.83 -13.00
N VAL A 61 1.33 4.78 -12.68
CA VAL A 61 2.25 4.66 -11.53
C VAL A 61 1.49 4.53 -10.21
N ILE A 62 0.45 5.35 -9.95
CA ILE A 62 -0.37 5.22 -8.74
C ILE A 62 -1.06 3.87 -8.67
N SER A 63 -1.61 3.39 -9.77
CA SER A 63 -2.27 2.08 -9.82
C SER A 63 -1.29 0.95 -9.43
N LEU A 64 -0.04 1.02 -9.91
CA LEU A 64 0.99 0.05 -9.53
C LEU A 64 1.37 0.16 -8.06
N LEU A 65 1.46 1.36 -7.50
CA LEU A 65 1.71 1.56 -6.08
C LEU A 65 0.59 0.97 -5.23
N ASN A 66 -0.67 1.25 -5.55
CA ASN A 66 -1.81 0.68 -4.83
C ASN A 66 -1.79 -0.86 -4.85
N ARG A 67 -1.44 -1.48 -5.98
CA ARG A 67 -1.27 -2.94 -6.05
C ARG A 67 -0.17 -3.47 -5.15
N ILE A 68 0.92 -2.73 -4.95
CA ILE A 68 1.97 -3.11 -3.98
C ILE A 68 1.41 -3.10 -2.55
N TYR A 69 0.56 -2.12 -2.22
CA TYR A 69 -0.11 -2.09 -0.94
C TYR A 69 -1.08 -3.27 -0.78
N ASP A 70 -1.91 -3.56 -1.79
CA ASP A 70 -2.83 -4.70 -1.76
C ASP A 70 -2.06 -6.02 -1.49
N HIS A 71 -0.93 -6.23 -2.18
CA HIS A 71 -0.06 -7.37 -1.92
C HIS A 71 0.60 -7.36 -0.54
N SER A 72 0.82 -6.18 0.05
CA SER A 72 1.32 -6.08 1.42
C SER A 72 0.26 -6.54 2.43
N VAL A 73 -1.02 -6.26 2.16
CA VAL A 73 -2.14 -6.80 2.95
C VAL A 73 -2.24 -8.32 2.76
N ASP A 74 -2.17 -8.82 1.52
CA ASP A 74 -2.17 -10.27 1.24
C ASP A 74 -1.08 -11.01 2.04
N ILE A 75 0.14 -10.47 2.06
CA ILE A 75 1.27 -11.04 2.84
C ILE A 75 0.98 -10.98 4.35
N SER A 76 0.40 -9.89 4.83
CA SER A 76 0.04 -9.72 6.25
C SER A 76 -1.02 -10.74 6.68
N ASP A 77 -1.97 -11.06 5.81
CA ASP A 77 -3.00 -12.08 6.07
C ASP A 77 -2.41 -13.50 6.15
N LEU A 78 -1.32 -13.77 5.42
CA LEU A 78 -0.57 -15.03 5.52
C LEU A 78 0.21 -15.18 6.84
N THR A 79 0.30 -14.13 7.66
CA THR A 79 1.01 -14.16 8.95
C THR A 79 0.23 -14.94 10.01
N ALA A 80 -1.10 -14.94 9.93
CA ALA A 80 -1.93 -15.69 10.86
C ALA A 80 -1.81 -17.20 10.57
N PRO A 81 -1.62 -18.06 11.59
CA PRO A 81 -1.68 -19.50 11.40
C PRO A 81 -3.08 -19.88 10.89
N ARG A 82 -3.14 -20.63 9.79
CA ARG A 82 -4.41 -21.23 9.33
C ARG A 82 -4.88 -22.20 10.42
N GLU A 83 -6.07 -21.98 10.97
CA GLU A 83 -6.73 -23.00 11.77
C GLU A 83 -6.95 -24.23 10.87
N PHE A 84 -6.38 -25.37 11.27
CA PHE A 84 -6.62 -26.68 10.68
C PHE A 84 -7.70 -27.40 11.48
#